data_AF-A0A7S3MJ58-F1
#
_entry.id   AF-A0A7S3MJ58-F1
#
_cell.length_a   1.000
_cell.length_b   1.000
_cell.length_c   1.000
_cell.angle_alpha   90.00
_cell.angle_beta   90.00
_cell.angle_gamma   90.00
#
_symmetry.space_group_name_H-M   'P 1'
#
loop_
_entity.id
_entity.type
_entity.pdbx_description
1 polymer ?
#
loop_
_entity_poly.entity_id
_entity_poly.type
_entity_poly.pdbx_seq_one_letter_code
_entity_poly.pdbx_strand_id
1 'polypeptide(L)'
;YQKLAGRSSSVQYLERINDENKLLFLIDKTMDLISQFDLEAFKARISLIKLTYVYYKNDSTYSKIKKRIEQKGDAAASMLKNIYFLEDSRGEIEKIVKLVQRVGQPKMRVKATLLQVYHLALHNNVIVAKDLLQKTHIGQIISMQHVDNQILYNRALAQIGMAFFRLGRIEQSHEVLVEIFQSPRFRELLAQAINRHQEKTVEQELEEKRRLIPAHMSINLQTLESTHYITSMLLEIPMLSENQHQMSRYIVSRQYRKLIEHYDNKQAFVLAAEQTKDHIVFAARALNKSDWQSALKHVYSINAITRMPEFENGTLQQTLDFAFKKAAMVSFLFRAAKQYRSFSFEHL
;
A
#
# COMPACT_ATOMS: atom_id res chain seq x y z
N TYR A 1 0.30 -14.34 15.17
CA TYR A 1 -0.09 -12.93 14.99
C TYR A 1 -0.39 -12.23 16.32
N GLN A 2 -1.20 -12.80 17.23
CA GLN A 2 -1.44 -12.22 18.57
C GLN A 2 -0.18 -12.03 19.45
N LYS A 3 0.83 -12.92 19.41
CA LYS A 3 2.06 -12.75 20.22
C LYS A 3 3.04 -11.66 19.72
N LEU A 4 3.02 -11.31 18.42
CA LEU A 4 3.81 -10.19 17.87
C LEU A 4 3.05 -8.86 18.02
N ALA A 5 1.71 -8.90 17.91
CA ALA A 5 0.82 -7.79 18.28
C ALA A 5 0.91 -7.45 19.78
N GLY A 6 1.08 -8.45 20.64
CA GLY A 6 1.22 -8.27 22.09
C GLY A 6 2.48 -7.51 22.53
N ARG A 7 3.58 -7.57 21.75
CA ARG A 7 4.79 -6.77 22.02
C ARG A 7 4.76 -5.38 21.39
N SER A 8 4.05 -5.21 20.28
CA SER A 8 3.92 -3.92 19.56
C SER A 8 2.88 -2.98 20.19
N SER A 9 1.97 -3.50 21.02
CA SER A 9 1.06 -2.71 21.85
C SER A 9 1.62 -2.42 23.26
N SER A 10 2.87 -2.79 23.54
CA SER A 10 3.46 -2.52 24.86
C SER A 10 3.74 -1.03 25.01
N VAL A 11 3.45 -0.48 26.20
CA VAL A 11 3.74 0.92 26.54
C VAL A 11 5.22 1.25 26.29
N GLN A 12 6.12 0.31 26.55
CA GLN A 12 7.56 0.40 26.25
C GLN A 12 7.85 0.65 24.76
N TYR A 13 7.08 0.07 23.83
CA TYR A 13 7.28 0.31 22.40
C TYR A 13 6.89 1.74 22.01
N LEU A 14 5.84 2.30 22.62
CA LEU A 14 5.43 3.68 22.40
C LEU A 14 6.44 4.69 22.94
N GLU A 15 7.04 4.41 24.11
CA GLU A 15 8.13 5.23 24.66
C GLU A 15 9.36 5.23 23.72
N ARG A 16 9.69 4.07 23.13
CA ARG A 16 10.78 3.97 22.16
C ARG A 16 10.51 4.71 20.86
N ILE A 17 9.26 4.78 20.41
CA ILE A 17 8.89 5.61 19.26
C ILE A 17 9.09 7.10 19.60
N ASN A 18 8.83 7.52 20.85
CA ASN A 18 9.06 8.90 21.24
C ASN A 18 10.56 9.27 21.24
N ASP A 19 11.44 8.32 21.55
CA ASP A 19 12.89 8.51 21.42
C ASP A 19 13.34 8.74 19.96
N GLU A 20 12.58 8.28 18.97
CA GLU A 20 12.87 8.55 17.54
C GLU A 20 12.84 10.04 17.23
N ASN A 21 11.96 10.82 17.88
CA ASN A 21 11.91 12.26 17.71
C ASN A 21 13.22 12.90 18.18
N LYS A 22 13.77 12.45 19.32
CA LYS A 22 15.08 12.92 19.83
C LYS A 22 16.20 12.63 18.82
N LEU A 23 16.17 11.45 18.19
CA LEU A 23 17.14 11.09 17.15
C LEU A 23 17.06 12.04 15.95
N LEU A 24 15.86 12.43 15.50
CA LEU A 24 15.68 13.39 14.42
C LEU A 24 16.25 14.78 14.76
N PHE A 25 16.07 15.25 15.99
CA PHE A 25 16.71 16.51 16.44
C PHE A 25 18.24 16.43 16.45
N LEU A 26 18.80 15.29 16.87
CA LEU A 26 20.25 15.09 16.83
C LEU A 26 20.76 15.08 15.39
N ILE A 27 20.04 14.42 14.49
CA ILE A 27 20.38 14.39 13.06
C ILE A 27 20.44 15.81 12.50
N ASP A 28 19.46 16.66 12.79
CA ASP A 28 19.47 18.04 12.31
C ASP A 28 20.63 18.86 12.88
N LYS A 29 20.89 18.75 14.19
CA LYS A 29 22.08 19.39 14.80
C LYS A 29 23.39 18.94 14.15
N THR A 30 23.50 17.65 13.81
CA THR A 30 24.69 17.15 13.11
C THR A 30 24.79 17.65 11.67
N MET A 31 23.66 17.84 10.98
CA MET A 31 23.63 18.44 9.65
C MET A 31 24.07 19.91 9.66
N ASP A 32 23.67 20.66 10.68
CA ASP A 32 24.07 22.06 10.86
C ASP A 32 25.57 22.17 11.13
N LEU A 33 26.11 21.34 12.02
CA LEU A 33 27.55 21.26 12.29
C LEU A 33 28.34 20.89 11.04
N ILE A 34 27.91 19.87 10.30
CA ILE A 34 28.64 19.40 9.10
C ILE A 34 28.59 20.44 7.98
N SER A 35 27.55 21.27 7.93
CA SER A 35 27.48 22.38 6.98
C SER A 35 28.54 23.46 7.25
N GLN A 36 29.19 23.47 8.43
CA GLN A 36 30.32 24.34 8.75
C GLN A 36 31.67 23.80 8.25
N PHE A 37 31.78 22.48 8.03
CA PHE A 37 33.04 21.80 7.70
C PHE A 37 33.14 21.33 6.22
N ASP A 38 32.15 21.66 5.39
CA ASP A 38 32.09 21.38 3.93
C ASP A 38 32.27 19.90 3.52
N LEU A 39 31.92 18.97 4.41
CA LEU A 39 32.02 17.53 4.20
C LEU A 39 30.76 16.97 3.50
N GLU A 40 30.65 17.18 2.19
CA GLU A 40 29.46 16.81 1.41
C GLU A 40 29.11 15.31 1.45
N ALA A 41 30.11 14.42 1.45
CA ALA A 41 29.88 12.97 1.48
C ALA A 41 29.24 12.49 2.79
N PHE A 42 29.62 13.10 3.92
CA PHE A 42 29.01 12.82 5.22
C PHE A 42 27.61 13.41 5.31
N LYS A 43 27.41 14.61 4.74
CA LYS A 43 26.09 15.23 4.60
C LYS A 43 25.12 14.33 3.84
N ALA A 44 25.54 13.70 2.74
CA ALA A 44 24.73 12.77 1.96
C ALA A 44 24.36 11.49 2.75
N ARG A 45 25.26 10.98 3.60
CA ARG A 45 24.99 9.80 4.44
C ARG A 45 23.98 10.10 5.53
N ILE A 46 24.15 11.20 6.25
CA ILE A 46 23.23 11.61 7.32
C ILE A 46 21.87 12.00 6.74
N SER A 47 21.86 12.62 5.56
CA SER A 47 20.67 12.86 4.74
C SER A 47 19.87 11.59 4.47
N LEU A 48 20.54 10.51 4.08
CA LEU A 48 19.88 9.23 3.85
C LEU A 48 19.31 8.62 5.15
N ILE A 49 20.01 8.79 6.27
CA ILE A 49 19.53 8.35 7.59
C ILE A 49 18.26 9.14 7.96
N LYS A 50 18.29 10.47 7.87
CA LYS A 50 17.12 11.33 8.09
C LYS A 50 15.93 10.86 7.26
N LEU A 51 16.17 10.64 5.97
CA LEU A 51 15.12 10.25 5.02
C LEU A 51 14.51 8.88 5.37
N THR A 52 15.30 7.95 5.90
CA THR A 52 14.82 6.64 6.39
C THR A 52 13.84 6.77 7.57
N TYR A 53 13.89 7.85 8.34
CA TYR A 53 12.96 8.08 9.46
C TYR A 53 11.77 8.98 9.08
N VAL A 54 11.84 9.71 7.97
CA VAL A 54 10.77 10.65 7.57
C VAL A 54 9.83 10.04 6.52
N TYR A 55 10.32 9.20 5.61
CA TYR A 55 9.58 8.80 4.39
C TYR A 55 8.22 8.13 4.61
N TYR A 56 8.01 7.47 5.75
CA TYR A 56 6.79 6.71 6.05
C TYR A 56 5.75 7.54 6.84
N LYS A 57 6.11 8.75 7.27
CA LYS A 57 5.23 9.60 8.07
C LYS A 57 4.28 10.38 7.17
N ASN A 58 3.01 10.43 7.57
CA ASN A 58 1.97 11.13 6.81
C ASN A 58 1.75 12.54 7.37
N ASP A 59 1.77 13.55 6.51
CA ASP A 59 1.49 14.95 6.86
C ASP A 59 0.11 15.12 7.52
N SER A 60 -0.86 14.30 7.13
CA SER A 60 -2.19 14.31 7.77
C SER A 60 -2.11 13.86 9.23
N THR A 61 -1.25 12.90 9.56
CA THR A 61 -0.99 12.46 10.93
C THR A 61 -0.29 13.56 11.72
N TYR A 62 0.71 14.22 11.11
CA TYR A 62 1.36 15.38 11.72
C TYR A 62 0.38 16.51 12.01
N SER A 63 -0.50 16.82 11.07
CA SER A 63 -1.53 17.84 11.24
C SER A 63 -2.52 17.49 12.36
N LYS A 64 -2.93 16.21 12.46
CA LYS A 64 -3.81 15.71 13.54
C LYS A 64 -3.11 15.75 14.90
N ILE A 65 -1.82 15.43 14.95
CA ILE A 65 -1.00 15.51 16.16
C ILE A 65 -0.86 16.97 16.59
N LYS A 66 -0.55 17.89 15.66
CA LYS A 66 -0.45 19.33 15.92
C LYS A 66 -1.73 19.88 16.52
N LYS A 67 -2.89 19.61 15.90
CA LYS A 67 -4.22 20.01 16.42
C LYS A 67 -4.51 19.46 17.83
N ARG A 68 -4.15 18.20 18.10
CA ARG A 68 -4.35 17.59 19.44
C ARG A 68 -3.46 18.20 20.52
N ILE A 69 -2.27 18.67 20.14
CA ILE A 69 -1.33 19.29 21.08
C ILE A 69 -1.74 20.74 21.35
N GLU A 70 -2.15 21.49 20.31
CA GLU A 70 -2.70 22.84 20.44
C GLU A 70 -3.94 22.87 21.36
N GLN A 71 -4.77 21.81 21.34
CA GLN A 71 -5.93 21.66 22.22
C GLN A 71 -5.59 21.43 23.71
N LYS A 72 -4.33 21.11 24.07
CA LYS A 72 -3.95 20.77 25.46
C LYS A 72 -3.36 21.93 26.28
N GLY A 73 -3.22 23.14 25.75
CA GLY A 73 -2.75 24.34 26.50
C GLY A 73 -1.27 24.27 26.94
N ASP A 74 -0.76 25.26 27.70
CA ASP A 74 0.67 25.62 27.91
C ASP A 74 1.69 24.50 28.23
N ALA A 75 1.30 23.35 28.80
CA ALA A 75 2.18 22.17 28.90
C ALA A 75 2.51 21.52 27.53
N ALA A 76 1.78 21.92 26.50
CA ALA A 76 1.91 21.52 25.11
C ALA A 76 3.13 22.15 24.42
N ALA A 77 3.56 23.36 24.77
CA ALA A 77 4.64 24.06 24.07
C ALA A 77 6.02 23.39 24.27
N SER A 78 6.25 22.79 25.45
CA SER A 78 7.44 22.00 25.74
C SER A 78 7.39 20.61 25.08
N MET A 79 6.21 19.99 24.96
CA MET A 79 6.01 18.77 24.18
C MET A 79 6.11 19.00 22.67
N LEU A 80 5.68 20.17 22.17
CA LEU A 80 5.74 20.56 20.76
C LEU A 80 7.19 20.78 20.32
N LYS A 81 8.05 21.33 21.20
CA LYS A 81 9.51 21.40 21.00
C LYS A 81 10.19 20.02 20.90
N ASN A 82 9.58 18.98 21.47
CA ASN A 82 10.11 17.61 21.45
C ASN A 82 9.54 16.76 20.30
N ILE A 83 8.65 17.30 19.47
CA ILE A 83 8.08 16.59 18.33
C ILE A 83 8.60 17.23 17.06
N TYR A 84 9.18 16.38 16.21
CA TYR A 84 9.74 16.82 14.95
C TYR A 84 8.62 17.05 13.93
N PHE A 85 8.31 18.32 13.67
CA PHE A 85 7.35 18.72 12.64
C PHE A 85 8.10 19.22 11.41
N LEU A 86 7.86 18.58 10.26
CA LEU A 86 8.20 19.17 8.97
C LEU A 86 7.01 20.01 8.51
N GLU A 87 7.23 21.32 8.33
CA GLU A 87 6.22 22.23 7.79
C GLU A 87 5.99 21.99 6.28
N ASP A 88 7.03 21.56 5.56
CA ASP A 88 6.94 21.07 4.17
C ASP A 88 7.76 19.78 3.98
N SER A 89 7.13 18.64 4.24
CA SER A 89 7.76 17.32 4.12
C SER A 89 8.24 17.03 2.69
N ARG A 90 7.53 17.56 1.69
CA ARG A 90 7.79 17.30 0.28
C ARG A 90 8.99 18.08 -0.20
N GLY A 91 9.02 19.39 0.08
CA GLY A 91 10.13 20.26 -0.32
C GLY A 91 11.45 19.83 0.33
N GLU A 92 11.43 19.43 1.60
CA GLU A 92 12.63 18.93 2.27
C GLU A 92 13.13 17.61 1.70
N ILE A 93 12.25 16.63 1.50
CA ILE A 93 12.65 15.34 0.92
C ILE A 93 13.21 15.53 -0.48
N GLU A 94 12.61 16.39 -1.30
CA GLU A 94 13.13 16.66 -2.64
C GLU A 94 14.52 17.31 -2.61
N LYS A 95 14.74 18.29 -1.71
CA LYS A 95 16.07 18.88 -1.50
C LYS A 95 17.09 17.83 -1.07
N ILE A 96 16.74 16.99 -0.10
CA ILE A 96 17.61 15.92 0.42
C ILE A 96 17.95 14.91 -0.68
N VAL A 97 16.97 14.49 -1.48
CA VAL A 97 17.20 13.53 -2.58
C VAL A 97 18.08 14.14 -3.66
N LYS A 98 17.87 15.42 -4.03
CA LYS A 98 18.74 16.14 -4.98
C LYS A 98 20.19 16.20 -4.50
N LEU A 99 20.41 16.41 -3.20
CA LEU A 99 21.75 16.37 -2.61
C LEU A 99 22.37 14.97 -2.69
N VAL A 100 21.61 13.92 -2.35
CA VAL A 100 22.08 12.53 -2.42
C VAL A 100 22.34 12.10 -3.87
N GLN A 101 21.58 12.60 -4.85
CA GLN A 101 21.81 12.31 -6.27
C GLN A 101 23.11 12.92 -6.80
N ARG A 102 23.49 14.13 -6.36
CA ARG A 102 24.75 14.78 -6.76
C ARG A 102 25.97 14.09 -6.16
N VAL A 103 25.95 13.88 -4.84
CA VAL A 103 27.16 13.52 -4.08
C VAL A 103 27.21 12.02 -3.74
N GLY A 104 26.06 11.36 -3.66
CA GLY A 104 25.94 10.01 -3.10
C GLY A 104 26.50 8.91 -3.99
N GLN A 105 26.87 7.79 -3.37
CA GLN A 105 27.20 6.54 -4.05
C GLN A 105 25.98 5.97 -4.80
N PRO A 106 26.15 5.18 -5.87
CA PRO A 106 25.02 4.63 -6.65
C PRO A 106 24.01 3.87 -5.79
N LYS A 107 24.48 3.10 -4.81
CA LYS A 107 23.60 2.39 -3.84
C LYS A 107 22.73 3.35 -3.02
N MET A 108 23.30 4.48 -2.59
CA MET A 108 22.58 5.50 -1.84
C MET A 108 21.58 6.25 -2.71
N ARG A 109 21.92 6.49 -3.99
CA ARG A 109 21.03 7.13 -4.96
C ARG A 109 19.77 6.29 -5.18
N VAL A 110 19.92 4.98 -5.41
CA VAL A 110 18.78 4.06 -5.59
C VAL A 110 17.90 4.06 -4.34
N LYS A 111 18.49 3.93 -3.14
CA LYS A 111 17.74 3.93 -1.88
C LYS A 111 17.00 5.26 -1.65
N ALA A 112 17.64 6.39 -1.91
CA ALA A 112 17.01 7.71 -1.77
C ALA A 112 15.83 7.89 -2.74
N THR A 113 15.98 7.48 -4.00
CA THR A 113 14.89 7.52 -4.99
C THR A 113 13.72 6.64 -4.55
N LEU A 114 13.96 5.40 -4.11
CA LEU A 114 12.89 4.50 -3.67
C LEU A 114 12.11 5.05 -2.46
N LEU A 115 12.82 5.65 -1.50
CA LEU A 115 12.19 6.30 -0.35
C LEU A 115 11.39 7.56 -0.77
N GLN A 116 11.89 8.33 -1.74
CA GLN A 116 11.16 9.46 -2.32
C GLN A 116 9.85 9.02 -2.96
N VAL A 117 9.91 7.95 -3.78
CA VAL A 117 8.75 7.37 -4.44
C VAL A 117 7.71 6.91 -3.42
N TYR A 118 8.15 6.25 -2.34
CA TYR A 118 7.25 5.84 -1.25
C TYR A 118 6.52 7.03 -0.63
N HIS A 119 7.26 8.11 -0.32
CA HIS A 119 6.68 9.32 0.26
C HIS A 119 5.68 9.99 -0.71
N LEU A 120 6.03 10.12 -1.99
CA LEU A 120 5.13 10.68 -3.01
C LEU A 120 3.85 9.87 -3.17
N ALA A 121 3.95 8.54 -3.15
CA ALA A 121 2.80 7.64 -3.21
C ALA A 121 1.91 7.77 -1.96
N LEU A 122 2.51 7.98 -0.78
CA LEU A 122 1.76 8.21 0.46
C LEU A 122 0.93 9.50 0.40
N HIS A 123 1.41 10.51 -0.33
CA HIS A 123 0.77 11.80 -0.58
C HIS A 123 -0.15 11.85 -1.82
N ASN A 124 -0.47 10.69 -2.40
CA ASN A 124 -1.32 10.55 -3.59
C ASN A 124 -0.78 11.26 -4.85
N ASN A 125 0.53 11.59 -4.94
CA ASN A 125 1.14 12.07 -6.17
C ASN A 125 1.72 10.91 -6.99
N VAL A 126 0.82 10.12 -7.54
CA VAL A 126 1.18 8.82 -8.13
C VAL A 126 1.82 8.95 -9.50
N ILE A 127 1.49 10.00 -10.26
CA ILE A 127 2.04 10.25 -11.60
C ILE A 127 3.54 10.52 -11.49
N VAL A 128 3.93 11.46 -10.61
CA VAL A 128 5.35 11.77 -10.38
C VAL A 128 6.11 10.57 -9.82
N ALA A 129 5.49 9.81 -8.91
CA ALA A 129 6.08 8.59 -8.35
C ALA A 129 6.34 7.53 -9.43
N LYS A 130 5.39 7.30 -10.34
CA LYS A 130 5.51 6.35 -11.47
C LYS A 130 6.59 6.80 -12.45
N ASP A 131 6.60 8.08 -12.82
CA ASP A 131 7.61 8.64 -13.72
C ASP A 131 9.03 8.50 -13.15
N LEU A 132 9.20 8.72 -11.83
CA LEU A 132 10.49 8.55 -11.17
C LEU A 132 10.97 7.09 -11.20
N LEU A 133 10.08 6.11 -11.01
CA LEU A 133 10.43 4.70 -11.14
C LEU A 133 10.82 4.31 -12.56
N GLN A 134 10.10 4.83 -13.56
CA GLN A 134 10.40 4.55 -14.97
C GLN A 134 11.71 5.19 -15.42
N LYS A 135 11.94 6.47 -15.09
CA LYS A 135 13.16 7.22 -15.45
C LYS A 135 14.44 6.62 -14.89
N THR A 136 14.34 5.95 -13.75
CA THR A 136 15.52 5.38 -13.08
C THR A 136 15.81 3.95 -13.48
N HIS A 137 14.98 3.34 -14.34
CA HIS A 137 15.08 1.94 -14.79
C HIS A 137 15.31 0.95 -13.63
N ILE A 138 14.87 1.30 -12.41
CA ILE A 138 15.14 0.51 -11.21
C ILE A 138 14.50 -0.88 -11.38
N GLY A 139 13.36 -0.97 -12.06
CA GLY A 139 12.68 -2.21 -12.48
C GLY A 139 13.61 -3.31 -13.00
N GLN A 140 14.60 -2.97 -13.82
CA GLN A 140 15.52 -3.93 -14.44
C GLN A 140 16.70 -4.30 -13.52
N ILE A 141 17.03 -3.42 -12.57
CA ILE A 141 18.24 -3.52 -11.73
C ILE A 141 17.92 -4.16 -10.36
N ILE A 142 16.66 -4.17 -9.92
CA ILE A 142 16.27 -4.65 -8.56
C ILE A 142 16.73 -6.08 -8.28
N SER A 143 16.64 -6.99 -9.26
CA SER A 143 17.04 -8.40 -9.08
C SER A 143 18.53 -8.54 -8.70
N MET A 144 19.38 -7.62 -9.17
CA MET A 144 20.81 -7.58 -8.86
C MET A 144 21.14 -6.74 -7.62
N GLN A 145 20.17 -6.04 -7.04
CA GLN A 145 20.37 -5.21 -5.85
C GLN A 145 20.26 -6.01 -4.56
N HIS A 146 20.77 -5.42 -3.47
CA HIS A 146 20.65 -5.96 -2.11
C HIS A 146 19.18 -6.16 -1.72
N VAL A 147 18.92 -7.19 -0.90
CA VAL A 147 17.58 -7.59 -0.46
C VAL A 147 16.81 -6.43 0.19
N ASP A 148 17.48 -5.56 0.96
CA ASP A 148 16.85 -4.39 1.58
C ASP A 148 16.25 -3.41 0.55
N ASN A 149 16.94 -3.20 -0.58
CA ASN A 149 16.46 -2.36 -1.67
C ASN A 149 15.31 -3.05 -2.43
N GLN A 150 15.33 -4.38 -2.54
CA GLN A 150 14.23 -5.16 -3.13
C GLN A 150 12.96 -5.05 -2.27
N ILE A 151 13.09 -5.19 -0.95
CA ILE A 151 11.99 -5.01 0.00
C ILE A 151 11.42 -3.59 -0.13
N LEU A 152 12.28 -2.58 -0.16
CA LEU A 152 11.85 -1.19 -0.30
C LEU A 152 11.13 -0.94 -1.63
N TYR A 153 11.61 -1.53 -2.73
CA TYR A 153 10.94 -1.45 -4.03
C TYR A 153 9.54 -2.07 -3.98
N ASN A 154 9.41 -3.30 -3.46
CA ASN A 154 8.11 -3.98 -3.34
C ASN A 154 7.13 -3.16 -2.49
N ARG A 155 7.63 -2.50 -1.43
CA ARG A 155 6.84 -1.61 -0.58
C ARG A 155 6.42 -0.32 -1.29
N ALA A 156 7.31 0.27 -2.08
CA ALA A 156 7.00 1.44 -2.89
C ALA A 156 5.93 1.11 -3.94
N LEU A 157 6.04 -0.03 -4.62
CA LEU A 157 5.01 -0.53 -5.54
C LEU A 157 3.66 -0.77 -4.83
N ALA A 158 3.67 -1.41 -3.67
CA ALA A 158 2.45 -1.63 -2.90
C ALA A 158 1.77 -0.30 -2.54
N GLN A 159 2.56 0.70 -2.15
CA GLN A 159 2.06 2.04 -1.83
C GLN A 159 1.52 2.78 -3.07
N ILE A 160 2.20 2.68 -4.21
CA ILE A 160 1.73 3.22 -5.50
C ILE A 160 0.39 2.59 -5.89
N GLY A 161 0.27 1.27 -5.80
CA GLY A 161 -0.98 0.56 -6.09
C GLY A 161 -2.13 1.05 -5.21
N MET A 162 -1.90 1.13 -3.89
CA MET A 162 -2.91 1.70 -2.98
C MET A 162 -3.24 3.17 -3.29
N ALA A 163 -2.25 3.96 -3.72
CA ALA A 163 -2.47 5.36 -4.08
C ALA A 163 -3.28 5.51 -5.38
N PHE A 164 -3.03 4.66 -6.39
CA PHE A 164 -3.88 4.60 -7.59
C PHE A 164 -5.32 4.23 -7.24
N PHE A 165 -5.51 3.28 -6.32
CA PHE A 165 -6.83 2.93 -5.83
C PHE A 165 -7.52 4.10 -5.13
N ARG A 166 -6.82 4.85 -4.26
CA ARG A 166 -7.35 6.06 -3.60
C ARG A 166 -7.79 7.15 -4.58
N LEU A 167 -7.07 7.28 -5.70
CA LEU A 167 -7.42 8.19 -6.79
C LEU A 167 -8.52 7.65 -7.72
N GLY A 168 -9.06 6.45 -7.47
CA GLY A 168 -10.10 5.85 -8.29
C GLY A 168 -9.61 5.23 -9.60
N ARG A 169 -8.29 5.10 -9.81
CA ARG A 169 -7.70 4.49 -11.01
C ARG A 169 -7.54 2.98 -10.84
N ILE A 170 -8.63 2.25 -11.04
CA ILE A 170 -8.74 0.82 -10.74
C ILE A 170 -7.83 -0.04 -11.63
N GLU A 171 -7.83 0.21 -12.94
CA GLU A 171 -7.01 -0.54 -13.92
C GLU A 171 -5.51 -0.42 -13.60
N GLN A 172 -5.02 0.82 -13.43
CA GLN A 172 -3.61 1.08 -13.12
C GLN A 172 -3.20 0.54 -11.74
N SER A 173 -4.11 0.59 -10.76
CA SER A 173 -3.89 -0.05 -9.47
C SER A 173 -3.72 -1.56 -9.62
N HIS A 174 -4.53 -2.20 -10.46
CA HIS A 174 -4.46 -3.63 -10.67
C HIS A 174 -3.15 -4.05 -11.34
N GLU A 175 -2.74 -3.37 -12.41
CA GLU A 175 -1.48 -3.64 -13.12
C GLU A 175 -0.27 -3.69 -12.18
N VAL A 176 -0.16 -2.69 -11.29
CA VAL A 176 0.95 -2.59 -10.33
C VAL A 176 0.86 -3.67 -9.24
N LEU A 177 -0.34 -3.93 -8.71
CA LEU A 177 -0.51 -4.88 -7.61
C LEU A 177 -0.36 -6.34 -8.05
N VAL A 178 -0.71 -6.67 -9.30
CA VAL A 178 -0.55 -8.02 -9.84
C VAL A 178 0.90 -8.49 -9.74
N GLU A 179 1.89 -7.64 -10.02
CA GLU A 179 3.32 -8.01 -9.94
C GLU A 179 3.70 -8.51 -8.54
N ILE A 180 3.19 -7.87 -7.48
CA ILE A 180 3.47 -8.25 -6.09
C ILE A 180 2.72 -9.53 -5.71
N PHE A 181 1.44 -9.61 -6.08
CA PHE A 181 0.56 -10.71 -5.69
C PHE A 181 0.75 -11.97 -6.54
N GLN A 182 1.47 -11.93 -7.67
CA GLN A 182 1.83 -13.13 -8.42
C GLN A 182 2.55 -14.17 -7.53
N SER A 183 3.40 -13.71 -6.61
CA SER A 183 4.06 -14.58 -5.63
C SER A 183 3.13 -14.91 -4.46
N PRO A 184 2.92 -16.20 -4.12
CA PRO A 184 2.15 -16.59 -2.93
C PRO A 184 2.81 -16.15 -1.61
N ARG A 185 4.07 -15.70 -1.67
CA ARG A 185 4.89 -15.24 -0.54
C ARG A 185 4.98 -13.71 -0.43
N PHE A 186 3.99 -12.96 -0.92
CA PHE A 186 4.02 -11.49 -0.89
C PHE A 186 4.20 -10.88 0.51
N ARG A 187 3.72 -11.56 1.57
CA ARG A 187 3.93 -11.12 2.97
C ARG A 187 5.41 -11.13 3.38
N GLU A 188 6.20 -12.04 2.82
CA GLU A 188 7.65 -12.13 3.01
C GLU A 188 8.37 -11.11 2.14
N LEU A 189 7.91 -10.90 0.89
CA LEU A 189 8.46 -9.89 -0.02
C LEU A 189 8.34 -8.46 0.51
N LEU A 190 7.38 -8.20 1.39
CA LEU A 190 7.20 -6.94 2.11
C LEU A 190 7.93 -6.90 3.46
N ALA A 191 8.65 -7.97 3.82
CA ALA A 191 9.37 -8.16 5.09
C ALA A 191 8.52 -7.95 6.36
N GLN A 192 7.26 -8.38 6.30
CA GLN A 192 6.30 -8.24 7.42
C GLN A 192 5.86 -9.59 8.01
N ALA A 193 6.26 -10.71 7.41
CA ALA A 193 6.03 -12.05 7.94
C ALA A 193 7.29 -12.90 7.83
N ILE A 194 7.56 -13.67 8.89
CA ILE A 194 8.55 -14.75 8.86
C ILE A 194 7.82 -16.01 8.44
N ASN A 195 8.39 -16.75 7.48
CA ASN A 195 7.86 -18.05 7.11
C ASN A 195 8.11 -19.04 8.25
N ARG A 196 7.05 -19.64 8.78
CA ARG A 196 7.12 -20.65 9.86
C ARG A 196 7.20 -22.07 9.33
N HIS A 197 7.08 -22.30 8.02
CA HIS A 197 6.86 -23.62 7.44
C HIS A 197 8.10 -24.21 6.74
N GLN A 198 9.22 -23.49 6.74
CA GLN A 198 10.50 -24.04 6.33
C GLN A 198 11.36 -24.24 7.58
N GLU A 199 11.88 -25.45 7.78
CA GLU A 199 12.98 -25.70 8.70
C GLU A 199 14.20 -24.95 8.18
N LYS A 200 14.35 -23.69 8.59
CA LYS A 200 15.50 -22.85 8.26
C LYS A 200 16.58 -23.05 9.31
N THR A 201 17.84 -22.94 8.91
CA THR A 201 18.95 -22.90 9.87
C THR A 201 18.79 -21.70 10.81
N VAL A 202 19.24 -21.85 12.05
CA VAL A 202 19.09 -20.81 13.10
C VAL A 202 19.69 -19.46 12.68
N GLU A 203 20.75 -19.49 11.87
CA GLU A 203 21.41 -18.29 11.31
C GLU A 203 20.55 -17.58 10.26
N GLN A 204 19.89 -18.33 9.37
CA GLN A 204 18.99 -17.76 8.36
C GLN A 204 17.74 -17.16 9.00
N GLU A 205 17.20 -17.80 10.05
CA GLU A 205 16.10 -17.21 10.82
C GLU A 205 16.51 -15.91 11.53
N LEU A 206 17.73 -15.84 12.05
CA LEU A 206 18.22 -14.65 12.72
C LEU A 206 18.38 -13.48 11.73
N GLU A 207 18.92 -13.75 10.55
CA GLU A 207 19.01 -12.75 9.49
C GLU A 207 17.64 -12.30 8.99
N GLU A 208 16.69 -13.21 8.80
CA GLU A 208 15.32 -12.85 8.43
C GLU A 208 14.64 -12.02 9.51
N LYS A 209 14.84 -12.35 10.79
CA LYS A 209 14.35 -11.55 11.92
C LYS A 209 14.97 -10.15 11.95
N ARG A 210 16.25 -10.00 11.56
CA ARG A 210 16.92 -8.69 11.45
C ARG A 210 16.38 -7.85 10.28
N ARG A 211 15.91 -8.48 9.22
CA ARG A 211 15.33 -7.81 8.03
C ARG A 211 13.87 -7.39 8.21
N LEU A 212 13.21 -7.85 9.27
CA LEU A 212 11.82 -7.48 9.54
C LEU A 212 11.71 -5.99 9.86
N ILE A 213 10.71 -5.39 9.24
CA ILE A 213 10.42 -3.98 9.42
C ILE A 213 9.68 -3.78 10.74
N PRO A 214 9.96 -2.69 11.49
CA PRO A 214 9.20 -2.35 12.69
C PRO A 214 7.70 -2.19 12.42
N ALA A 215 6.88 -2.47 13.44
CA ALA A 215 5.42 -2.44 13.33
C ALA A 215 4.87 -1.07 12.88
N HIS A 216 5.44 0.05 13.34
CA HIS A 216 4.99 1.40 12.95
C HIS A 216 5.29 1.75 11.47
N MET A 217 6.23 1.06 10.83
CA MET A 217 6.51 1.17 9.39
C MET A 217 5.75 0.11 8.58
N SER A 218 5.07 -0.86 9.20
CA SER A 218 4.34 -1.90 8.48
C SER A 218 3.14 -1.32 7.74
N ILE A 219 2.92 -1.80 6.51
CA ILE A 219 1.71 -1.52 5.74
C ILE A 219 0.62 -2.46 6.22
N ASN A 220 -0.62 -1.99 6.33
CA ASN A 220 -1.74 -2.88 6.66
C ASN A 220 -1.99 -3.88 5.51
N LEU A 221 -1.53 -5.12 5.68
CA LEU A 221 -1.69 -6.20 4.71
C LEU A 221 -3.14 -6.49 4.37
N GLN A 222 -4.06 -6.36 5.33
CA GLN A 222 -5.48 -6.60 5.10
C GLN A 222 -6.06 -5.59 4.12
N THR A 223 -5.67 -4.32 4.25
CA THR A 223 -6.07 -3.25 3.33
C THR A 223 -5.50 -3.50 1.93
N LEU A 224 -4.21 -3.84 1.84
CA LEU A 224 -3.56 -4.12 0.56
C LEU A 224 -4.18 -5.34 -0.17
N GLU A 225 -4.41 -6.44 0.56
CA GLU A 225 -5.10 -7.63 0.03
C GLU A 225 -6.51 -7.28 -0.46
N SER A 226 -7.27 -6.51 0.33
CA SER A 226 -8.64 -6.10 -0.04
C SER A 226 -8.66 -5.23 -1.29
N THR A 227 -7.74 -4.27 -1.40
CA THR A 227 -7.60 -3.42 -2.60
C THR A 227 -7.28 -4.28 -3.84
N HIS A 228 -6.31 -5.20 -3.74
CA HIS A 228 -5.96 -6.08 -4.84
C HIS A 228 -7.15 -6.94 -5.29
N TYR A 229 -7.88 -7.53 -4.36
CA TYR A 229 -9.01 -8.37 -4.71
C TYR A 229 -10.19 -7.59 -5.28
N ILE A 230 -10.48 -6.38 -4.80
CA ILE A 230 -11.55 -5.54 -5.36
C ILE A 230 -11.22 -5.12 -6.79
N THR A 231 -9.99 -4.66 -7.02
CA THR A 231 -9.55 -4.30 -8.37
C THR A 231 -9.54 -5.50 -9.32
N SER A 232 -9.10 -6.67 -8.83
CA SER A 232 -9.16 -7.93 -9.59
C SER A 232 -10.60 -8.34 -9.90
N MET A 233 -11.51 -8.26 -8.94
CA MET A 233 -12.92 -8.62 -9.08
C MET A 233 -13.62 -7.77 -10.16
N LEU A 234 -13.40 -6.46 -10.14
CA LEU A 234 -14.03 -5.53 -11.09
C LEU A 234 -13.56 -5.73 -12.54
N LEU A 235 -12.34 -6.24 -12.74
CA LEU A 235 -11.80 -6.54 -14.07
C LEU A 235 -12.12 -7.96 -14.52
N GLU A 236 -12.01 -8.94 -13.62
CA GLU A 236 -12.20 -10.35 -13.95
C GLU A 236 -13.66 -10.70 -14.22
N ILE A 237 -14.63 -10.15 -13.47
CA ILE A 237 -16.03 -10.55 -13.63
C ILE A 237 -16.61 -10.16 -15.00
N PRO A 238 -16.39 -8.93 -15.50
CA PRO A 238 -16.76 -8.57 -16.87
C PRO A 238 -16.03 -9.45 -17.91
N MET A 239 -14.72 -9.64 -17.76
CA MET A 239 -13.94 -10.48 -18.69
C MET A 239 -14.37 -11.95 -18.66
N LEU A 240 -14.74 -12.50 -17.51
CA LEU A 240 -15.27 -13.86 -17.39
C LEU A 240 -16.60 -13.99 -18.09
N SER A 241 -17.44 -12.96 -18.04
CA SER A 241 -18.76 -12.92 -18.69
C SER A 241 -18.61 -12.89 -20.21
N GLU A 242 -17.66 -12.10 -20.72
CA GLU A 242 -17.30 -12.02 -22.15
C GLU A 242 -16.68 -13.34 -22.66
N ASN A 243 -15.70 -13.87 -21.92
CA ASN A 243 -14.96 -15.08 -22.29
C ASN A 243 -15.71 -16.39 -21.99
N GLN A 244 -16.98 -16.35 -21.58
CA GLN A 244 -17.84 -17.55 -21.66
C GLN A 244 -17.93 -18.08 -23.11
N HIS A 245 -17.60 -17.25 -24.10
CA HIS A 245 -17.78 -17.51 -25.52
C HIS A 245 -16.47 -17.77 -26.30
N GLN A 246 -15.30 -17.45 -25.74
CA GLN A 246 -14.00 -17.61 -26.41
C GLN A 246 -13.11 -18.60 -25.64
N MET A 247 -12.41 -19.49 -26.36
CA MET A 247 -11.51 -20.51 -25.76
C MET A 247 -10.28 -19.91 -25.04
N SER A 248 -9.99 -18.62 -25.22
CA SER A 248 -8.86 -17.95 -24.56
C SER A 248 -9.28 -17.40 -23.20
N ARG A 249 -9.08 -18.18 -22.14
CA ARG A 249 -9.25 -17.72 -20.76
C ARG A 249 -8.08 -16.82 -20.36
N TYR A 250 -8.07 -15.56 -20.78
CA TYR A 250 -7.05 -14.61 -20.30
C TYR A 250 -7.12 -14.52 -18.77
N ILE A 251 -6.00 -14.82 -18.09
CA ILE A 251 -5.93 -14.86 -16.63
C ILE A 251 -5.37 -13.54 -16.12
N VAL A 252 -6.27 -12.68 -15.66
CA VAL A 252 -5.94 -11.35 -15.11
C VAL A 252 -5.26 -11.49 -13.74
N SER A 253 -5.80 -12.28 -12.80
CA SER A 253 -5.12 -12.63 -11.54
C SER A 253 -5.25 -14.10 -11.15
N ARG A 254 -4.11 -14.81 -11.15
CA ARG A 254 -4.04 -16.22 -10.70
C ARG A 254 -4.43 -16.41 -9.23
N GLN A 255 -4.16 -15.43 -8.37
CA GLN A 255 -4.44 -15.56 -6.92
C GLN A 255 -5.92 -15.41 -6.60
N TYR A 256 -6.62 -14.48 -7.26
CA TYR A 256 -8.03 -14.26 -7.03
C TYR A 256 -8.86 -15.47 -7.51
N ARG A 257 -8.54 -16.04 -8.68
CA ARG A 257 -9.17 -17.30 -9.10
C ARG A 257 -8.91 -18.47 -8.16
N LYS A 258 -7.67 -18.65 -7.70
CA LYS A 258 -7.36 -19.70 -6.72
C LYS A 258 -8.15 -19.51 -5.43
N LEU A 259 -8.40 -18.26 -5.03
CA LEU A 259 -9.27 -17.95 -3.90
C LEU A 259 -10.71 -18.37 -4.20
N ILE A 260 -11.28 -17.97 -5.34
CA ILE A 260 -12.64 -18.40 -5.73
C ILE A 260 -12.75 -19.93 -5.80
N GLU A 261 -11.83 -20.61 -6.49
CA GLU A 261 -11.80 -22.07 -6.62
C GLU A 261 -11.67 -22.76 -5.26
N HIS A 262 -10.91 -22.19 -4.33
CA HIS A 262 -10.82 -22.72 -2.98
C HIS A 262 -12.15 -22.59 -2.22
N TYR A 263 -12.82 -21.45 -2.33
CA TYR A 263 -14.12 -21.21 -1.69
C TYR A 263 -15.23 -22.05 -2.32
N ASP A 264 -15.22 -22.23 -3.63
CA ASP A 264 -16.21 -23.04 -4.34
C ASP A 264 -16.03 -24.54 -4.07
N ASN A 265 -14.78 -25.03 -3.95
CA ASN A 265 -14.50 -26.45 -3.71
C ASN A 265 -14.54 -26.85 -2.22
N LYS A 266 -14.14 -25.98 -1.29
CA LYS A 266 -13.98 -26.33 0.14
C LYS A 266 -15.01 -25.72 1.07
N GLN A 267 -15.77 -24.72 0.63
CA GLN A 267 -16.61 -23.91 1.50
C GLN A 267 -18.02 -23.68 0.91
N ALA A 268 -18.68 -24.77 0.49
CA ALA A 268 -20.09 -24.74 0.11
C ALA A 268 -21.03 -24.29 1.26
N PHE A 269 -20.52 -24.16 2.49
CA PHE A 269 -21.26 -23.84 3.72
C PHE A 269 -20.72 -22.60 4.47
N VAL A 270 -20.59 -21.46 3.80
CA VAL A 270 -20.40 -20.16 4.50
C VAL A 270 -21.73 -19.44 4.49
N LEU A 271 -22.38 -19.37 5.66
CA LEU A 271 -23.69 -18.75 5.85
C LEU A 271 -23.60 -17.24 6.07
N ALA A 272 -22.47 -16.74 6.60
CA ALA A 272 -22.23 -15.33 6.87
C ALA A 272 -20.76 -14.95 6.65
N ALA A 273 -20.52 -13.72 6.22
CA ALA A 273 -19.18 -13.18 6.02
C ALA A 273 -18.59 -12.72 7.36
N GLU A 274 -17.50 -13.35 7.81
CA GLU A 274 -16.79 -12.94 9.04
C GLU A 274 -15.41 -12.37 8.74
N GLN A 275 -14.74 -12.91 7.71
CA GLN A 275 -13.44 -12.42 7.26
C GLN A 275 -13.58 -11.45 6.09
N THR A 276 -12.61 -10.55 5.94
CA THR A 276 -12.55 -9.64 4.78
C THR A 276 -12.53 -10.37 3.44
N LYS A 277 -11.97 -11.59 3.40
CA LYS A 277 -11.97 -12.44 2.20
C LYS A 277 -13.37 -12.96 1.87
N ASP A 278 -14.16 -13.29 2.89
CA ASP A 278 -15.53 -13.78 2.70
C ASP A 278 -16.41 -12.68 2.11
N HIS A 279 -16.32 -11.45 2.64
CA HIS A 279 -17.04 -10.28 2.11
C HIS A 279 -16.77 -10.06 0.61
N ILE A 280 -15.52 -10.26 0.18
CA ILE A 280 -15.12 -10.14 -1.22
C ILE A 280 -15.72 -11.26 -2.07
N VAL A 281 -15.72 -12.51 -1.57
CA VAL A 281 -16.32 -13.65 -2.29
C VAL A 281 -17.83 -13.48 -2.43
N PHE A 282 -18.53 -13.02 -1.38
CA PHE A 282 -19.95 -12.70 -1.46
C PHE A 282 -20.23 -11.55 -2.43
N ALA A 283 -19.40 -10.50 -2.40
CA ALA A 283 -19.50 -9.40 -3.38
C ALA A 283 -19.30 -9.90 -4.82
N ALA A 284 -18.33 -10.79 -5.05
CA ALA A 284 -18.09 -11.40 -6.36
C ALA A 284 -19.28 -12.25 -6.84
N ARG A 285 -19.88 -13.05 -5.94
CA ARG A 285 -21.09 -13.84 -6.24
C ARG A 285 -22.30 -12.95 -6.55
N ALA A 286 -22.48 -11.85 -5.82
CA ALA A 286 -23.53 -10.86 -6.09
C ALA A 286 -23.31 -10.16 -7.44
N LEU A 287 -22.08 -9.77 -7.75
CA LEU A 287 -21.74 -9.12 -9.02
C LEU A 287 -21.92 -10.07 -10.22
N ASN A 288 -21.60 -11.36 -10.07
CA ASN A 288 -21.92 -12.39 -11.08
C ASN A 288 -23.43 -12.57 -11.32
N LYS A 289 -24.26 -12.25 -10.32
CA LYS A 289 -25.73 -12.20 -10.45
C LYS A 289 -26.24 -10.85 -10.96
N SER A 290 -25.35 -9.90 -11.25
CA SER A 290 -25.65 -8.51 -11.64
C SER A 290 -26.30 -7.67 -10.54
N ASP A 291 -26.25 -8.10 -9.27
CA ASP A 291 -26.73 -7.31 -8.13
C ASP A 291 -25.60 -6.42 -7.59
N TRP A 292 -25.54 -5.19 -8.10
CA TRP A 292 -24.54 -4.21 -7.71
C TRP A 292 -24.76 -3.64 -6.31
N GLN A 293 -26.01 -3.59 -5.81
CA GLN A 293 -26.33 -3.04 -4.50
C GLN A 293 -25.84 -3.95 -3.38
N SER A 294 -26.13 -5.25 -3.49
CA SER A 294 -25.62 -6.23 -2.53
C SER A 294 -24.10 -6.32 -2.56
N ALA A 295 -23.49 -6.24 -3.75
CA ALA A 295 -22.03 -6.23 -3.88
C ALA A 295 -21.40 -5.02 -3.17
N LEU A 296 -21.94 -3.81 -3.35
CA LEU A 296 -21.47 -2.61 -2.67
C LEU A 296 -21.63 -2.69 -1.15
N LYS A 297 -22.77 -3.21 -0.66
CA LYS A 297 -22.99 -3.40 0.78
C LYS A 297 -21.92 -4.29 1.41
N HIS A 298 -21.55 -5.38 0.75
CA HIS A 298 -20.48 -6.25 1.22
C HIS A 298 -19.10 -5.58 1.17
N VAL A 299 -18.81 -4.78 0.14
CA VAL A 299 -17.54 -4.03 0.07
C VAL A 299 -17.47 -2.95 1.15
N TYR A 300 -18.55 -2.24 1.42
CA TYR A 300 -18.62 -1.21 2.47
C TYR A 300 -18.56 -1.78 3.89
N SER A 301 -18.97 -3.04 4.10
CA SER A 301 -18.74 -3.71 5.39
C SER A 301 -17.26 -3.99 5.71
N ILE A 302 -16.36 -3.84 4.72
CA ILE A 302 -14.92 -4.01 4.94
C ILE A 302 -14.34 -2.79 5.66
N ASN A 303 -14.11 -2.94 6.96
CA ASN A 303 -13.49 -1.93 7.84
C ASN A 303 -12.13 -1.39 7.31
N ALA A 304 -11.44 -2.15 6.45
CA ALA A 304 -10.15 -1.75 5.90
C ALA A 304 -10.26 -0.64 4.83
N ILE A 305 -11.42 -0.49 4.18
CA ILE A 305 -11.67 0.50 3.13
C ILE A 305 -12.29 1.76 3.75
N THR A 306 -13.22 1.57 4.70
CA THR A 306 -13.89 2.68 5.39
C THR A 306 -12.94 3.53 6.23
N ARG A 307 -11.81 2.97 6.67
CA ARG A 307 -10.76 3.68 7.43
C ARG A 307 -9.82 4.53 6.56
N MET A 308 -9.92 4.48 5.23
CA MET A 308 -9.11 5.34 4.38
C MET A 308 -9.64 6.77 4.43
N PRO A 309 -8.80 7.79 4.69
CA PRO A 309 -9.26 9.19 4.74
C PRO A 309 -9.85 9.65 3.40
N GLU A 310 -9.44 9.06 2.28
CA GLU A 310 -9.99 9.34 0.96
C GLU A 310 -11.39 8.74 0.75
N PHE A 311 -11.79 7.75 1.56
CA PHE A 311 -13.15 7.22 1.57
C PHE A 311 -14.11 8.19 2.30
N GLU A 312 -13.63 8.89 3.33
CA GLU A 312 -14.39 9.95 4.03
C GLU A 312 -14.64 11.18 3.13
N ASN A 313 -13.75 11.43 2.17
CA ASN A 313 -13.87 12.52 1.20
C ASN A 313 -14.91 12.25 0.08
N GLY A 314 -15.51 11.05 0.01
CA GLY A 314 -16.59 10.70 -0.92
C GLY A 314 -16.20 10.46 -2.38
N THR A 315 -15.02 10.92 -2.83
CA THR A 315 -14.56 10.73 -4.22
C THR A 315 -14.33 9.27 -4.59
N LEU A 316 -13.76 8.50 -3.66
CA LEU A 316 -13.54 7.07 -3.82
C LEU A 316 -14.87 6.31 -3.86
N GLN A 317 -15.84 6.68 -3.03
CA GLN A 317 -17.17 6.05 -3.00
C GLN A 317 -17.88 6.22 -4.34
N GLN A 318 -17.95 7.45 -4.86
CA GLN A 318 -18.58 7.73 -6.15
C GLN A 318 -17.91 6.97 -7.30
N THR A 319 -16.57 6.90 -7.30
CA THR A 319 -15.82 6.20 -8.34
C THR A 319 -16.04 4.69 -8.26
N LEU A 320 -16.07 4.13 -7.05
CA LEU A 320 -16.37 2.72 -6.85
C LEU A 320 -17.82 2.41 -7.25
N ASP A 321 -18.81 3.21 -6.82
CA ASP A 321 -20.21 3.05 -7.21
C ASP A 321 -20.36 3.02 -8.74
N PHE A 322 -19.72 3.96 -9.43
CA PHE A 322 -19.72 4.00 -10.89
C PHE A 322 -19.05 2.75 -11.50
N ALA A 323 -17.90 2.34 -10.98
CA ALA A 323 -17.18 1.17 -11.47
C ALA A 323 -17.96 -0.14 -11.25
N PHE A 324 -18.62 -0.29 -10.10
CA PHE A 324 -19.48 -1.44 -9.79
C PHE A 324 -20.72 -1.45 -10.68
N LYS A 325 -21.37 -0.30 -10.91
CA LYS A 325 -22.50 -0.20 -11.86
C LYS A 325 -22.08 -0.56 -13.27
N LYS A 326 -20.96 -0.01 -13.75
CA LYS A 326 -20.40 -0.32 -15.07
C LYS A 326 -20.09 -1.82 -15.21
N ALA A 327 -19.40 -2.40 -14.24
CA ALA A 327 -19.04 -3.83 -14.25
C ALA A 327 -20.29 -4.72 -14.23
N ALA A 328 -21.27 -4.41 -13.37
CA ALA A 328 -22.53 -5.15 -13.28
C ALA A 328 -23.33 -5.07 -14.58
N MET A 329 -23.43 -3.89 -15.19
CA MET A 329 -24.13 -3.67 -16.46
C MET A 329 -23.47 -4.45 -17.60
N VAL A 330 -22.14 -4.41 -17.69
CA VAL A 330 -21.40 -5.16 -18.71
C VAL A 330 -21.61 -6.67 -18.55
N SER A 331 -21.51 -7.19 -17.33
CA SER A 331 -21.79 -8.60 -17.03
C SER A 331 -23.25 -8.98 -17.34
N PHE A 332 -24.20 -8.11 -17.04
CA PHE A 332 -25.61 -8.30 -17.36
C PHE A 332 -25.82 -8.38 -18.86
N LEU A 333 -25.28 -7.44 -19.63
CA LEU A 333 -25.40 -7.40 -21.09
C LEU A 333 -24.83 -8.66 -21.74
N PHE A 334 -23.64 -9.12 -21.33
CA PHE A 334 -23.05 -10.35 -21.87
C PHE A 334 -23.88 -11.59 -21.56
N ARG A 335 -24.50 -11.66 -20.38
CA ARG A 335 -25.40 -12.77 -20.03
C ARG A 335 -26.72 -12.68 -20.80
N ALA A 336 -27.29 -11.49 -20.88
CA ALA A 336 -28.56 -11.22 -21.53
C ALA A 336 -28.46 -11.37 -23.06
N ALA A 337 -27.28 -11.14 -23.66
CA ALA A 337 -27.03 -11.36 -25.09
C ALA A 337 -27.32 -12.80 -25.55
N LYS A 338 -27.30 -13.79 -24.63
CA LYS A 338 -27.71 -15.17 -24.94
C LYS A 338 -29.22 -15.34 -25.08
N GLN A 339 -30.00 -14.53 -24.37
CA GLN A 339 -31.45 -14.71 -24.19
C GLN A 339 -32.28 -13.69 -24.95
N TYR A 340 -31.73 -12.50 -25.23
CA TYR A 340 -32.44 -11.37 -25.83
C TYR A 340 -31.81 -10.95 -27.16
N ARG A 341 -32.64 -10.74 -28.19
CA ARG A 341 -32.23 -10.26 -29.52
C ARG A 341 -32.19 -8.73 -29.64
N SER A 342 -32.85 -8.00 -28.74
CA SER A 342 -33.00 -6.55 -28.77
C SER A 342 -33.15 -6.01 -27.35
N PHE A 343 -32.58 -4.84 -27.10
CA PHE A 343 -32.66 -4.14 -25.81
C PHE A 343 -33.23 -2.73 -26.02
N SER A 344 -34.08 -2.27 -25.10
CA SER A 344 -34.50 -0.87 -25.02
C SER A 344 -33.61 -0.14 -24.02
N PHE A 345 -33.11 1.05 -24.40
CA PHE A 345 -32.22 1.85 -23.54
C PHE A 345 -32.93 2.37 -22.29
N GLU A 346 -34.25 2.54 -22.33
CA GLU A 346 -35.04 3.02 -21.17
C GLU A 346 -35.15 2.00 -20.03
N HIS A 347 -34.93 0.72 -20.30
CA HIS A 347 -35.04 -0.37 -19.32
C HIS A 347 -33.68 -0.88 -18.81
N LEU A 348 -32.59 -0.28 -19.30
CA LEU A 348 -31.19 -0.57 -18.95
C LEU A 348 -30.66 0.50 -17.99
#